data_AF-A0A0P1IM54-F1
#
_entry.id   AF-A0A0P1IM54-F1
#
_cell.length_a   1.000
_cell.length_b   1.000
_cell.length_c   1.000
_cell.angle_alpha   90.00
_cell.angle_beta   90.00
_cell.angle_gamma   90.00
#
_symmetry.space_group_name_H-M   'P 1'
#
loop_
_entity.id
_entity.type
_entity.pdbx_description
1 polymer ?
#
loop_
_entity_poly.entity_id
_entity_poly.type
_entity_poly.pdbx_seq_one_letter_code
_entity_poly.pdbx_strand_id
1 'polypeptide(L)'
;MRFEVSRFLKPANVTIGIILLMGAVSSGGFAMGSSHNNGQMDIQVPASFGDLEGYVAPGDSEALPTGFLRIYSTKDIQSVAGLPEAVQAQAALVRKLDPLSLQSGIQDATDAAVQLGVTPSDFDRVAYSSAGKRAKSNRILAVEGKNGSRAFFVARIAADQPDGAVPGIFHCVEQAQLPVAYSATYLGKIAPSTLIEIKEEICQKPKM
;
A
#
# COMPACT_ATOMS: atom_id res chain seq x y z
N MET A 1 32.30 10.29 76.10
CA MET A 1 32.81 11.40 75.27
C MET A 1 31.71 11.79 74.28
N ARG A 2 31.34 13.08 74.28
CA ARG A 2 30.40 13.69 73.32
C ARG A 2 31.02 13.73 71.92
N PHE A 3 30.22 13.53 70.88
CA PHE A 3 30.20 14.40 69.69
C PHE A 3 28.86 14.18 68.94
N GLU A 4 27.96 15.16 69.05
CA GLU A 4 26.95 15.44 68.04
C GLU A 4 27.62 16.11 66.84
N VAL A 5 27.22 15.78 65.61
CA VAL A 5 27.03 16.77 64.53
C VAL A 5 25.93 16.27 63.59
N SER A 6 24.78 16.96 63.64
CA SER A 6 23.71 16.92 62.65
C SER A 6 24.15 17.48 61.30
N ARG A 7 23.61 16.96 60.17
CA ARG A 7 23.26 17.79 59.00
C ARG A 7 22.32 17.06 58.02
N PHE A 8 21.19 17.72 57.83
CA PHE A 8 20.22 17.64 56.73
C PHE A 8 20.85 17.48 55.35
N LEU A 9 20.19 16.72 54.46
CA LEU A 9 20.02 17.06 53.02
C LEU A 9 18.86 16.24 52.42
N LYS A 10 17.93 16.96 51.77
CA LYS A 10 16.74 16.48 51.04
C LYS A 10 17.13 15.59 49.83
N PRO A 11 16.28 14.66 49.38
CA PRO A 11 16.37 14.14 48.02
C PRO A 11 15.86 15.20 47.03
N ALA A 12 16.74 15.62 46.12
CA ALA A 12 16.38 16.47 45.00
C ALA A 12 15.76 15.63 43.87
N ASN A 13 14.57 16.02 43.45
CA ASN A 13 14.02 15.66 42.14
C ASN A 13 14.96 16.20 41.06
N VAL A 14 15.53 15.33 40.24
CA VAL A 14 16.19 15.74 38.99
C VAL A 14 15.58 14.96 37.85
N THR A 15 14.78 15.72 37.11
CA THR A 15 14.11 15.45 35.84
C THR A 15 15.03 14.79 34.82
N ILE A 16 14.64 13.62 34.30
CA ILE A 16 15.25 13.01 33.11
C ILE A 16 14.76 13.81 31.90
N GLY A 17 15.67 14.56 31.28
CA GLY A 17 15.41 15.26 30.02
C GLY A 17 15.34 14.25 28.87
N ILE A 18 14.15 14.07 28.33
CA ILE A 18 13.94 13.39 27.05
C ILE A 18 14.36 14.37 25.95
N ILE A 19 15.51 14.11 25.33
CA ILE A 19 15.93 14.80 24.10
C ILE A 19 15.07 14.23 22.97
N LEU A 20 14.05 15.00 22.57
CA LEU A 20 13.32 14.78 21.32
C LEU A 20 14.26 15.10 20.16
N LEU A 21 14.78 14.07 19.50
CA LEU A 21 15.38 14.18 18.18
C LEU A 21 14.25 14.50 17.18
N MET A 22 14.07 15.80 16.90
CA MET A 22 13.30 16.25 15.75
C MET A 22 14.08 15.87 14.48
N GLY A 23 13.78 14.68 13.96
CA GLY A 23 14.16 14.31 12.60
C GLY A 23 13.48 15.29 11.65
N ALA A 24 14.30 16.05 10.91
CA ALA A 24 13.85 16.92 9.84
C ALA A 24 13.06 16.08 8.83
N VAL A 25 11.75 16.30 8.77
CA VAL A 25 10.93 15.86 7.64
C VAL A 25 11.39 16.69 6.45
N SER A 26 12.18 16.08 5.58
CA SER A 26 12.51 16.65 4.29
C SER A 26 11.22 16.67 3.48
N SER A 27 10.56 17.83 3.48
CA SER A 27 9.53 18.16 2.50
C SER A 27 10.22 18.23 1.13
N GLY A 28 10.23 17.09 0.44
CA GLY A 28 10.62 17.01 -0.96
C GLY A 28 9.77 17.99 -1.77
N GLY A 29 10.43 18.92 -2.45
CA GLY A 29 9.79 20.01 -3.16
C GLY A 29 8.82 19.52 -4.22
N PHE A 30 7.64 20.14 -4.26
CA PHE A 30 6.69 19.98 -5.35
C PHE A 30 7.33 20.48 -6.65
N ALA A 31 7.64 19.56 -7.55
CA ALA A 31 7.93 19.91 -8.93
C ALA A 31 6.68 20.57 -9.53
N MET A 32 6.76 21.88 -9.79
CA MET A 32 5.72 22.62 -10.51
C MET A 32 5.64 22.13 -11.96
N GLY A 33 4.53 21.49 -12.35
CA GLY A 33 4.27 21.21 -13.76
C GLY A 33 3.27 20.09 -14.06
N SER A 34 1.98 20.33 -13.81
CA SER A 34 0.83 20.02 -14.68
C SER A 34 -0.42 19.77 -13.83
N SER A 35 -1.56 20.29 -14.29
CA SER A 35 -2.88 20.16 -13.66
C SER A 35 -3.45 18.74 -13.81
N HIS A 36 -2.69 17.72 -13.45
CA HIS A 36 -3.19 16.35 -13.33
C HIS A 36 -3.33 16.04 -11.85
N ASN A 37 -4.52 15.58 -11.42
CA ASN A 37 -4.83 15.14 -10.06
C ASN A 37 -4.14 13.80 -9.69
N ASN A 38 -2.98 13.54 -10.29
CA ASN A 38 -2.24 12.30 -10.21
C ASN A 38 -0.97 12.54 -9.41
N GLY A 39 -0.62 11.61 -8.53
CA GLY A 39 0.54 11.78 -7.69
C GLY A 39 1.04 10.47 -7.12
N GLN A 40 2.15 10.61 -6.41
CA GLN A 40 2.67 9.55 -5.56
C GLN A 40 2.89 10.09 -4.15
N MET A 41 2.70 9.21 -3.19
CA MET A 41 2.91 9.49 -1.77
C MET A 41 3.63 8.32 -1.14
N ASP A 42 4.65 8.62 -0.35
CA ASP A 42 5.33 7.63 0.47
C ASP A 42 4.76 7.65 1.89
N ILE A 43 4.38 6.48 2.40
CA ILE A 43 3.91 6.29 3.78
C ILE A 43 4.81 5.33 4.51
N GLN A 44 5.05 5.58 5.80
CA GLN A 44 5.78 4.63 6.63
C GLN A 44 4.97 3.36 6.83
N VAL A 45 5.61 2.19 6.72
CA VAL A 45 4.99 0.89 7.03
C VAL A 45 4.62 0.88 8.51
N PRO A 46 3.33 0.73 8.87
CA PRO A 46 2.92 0.56 10.25
C PRO A 46 3.63 -0.64 10.89
N ALA A 47 4.07 -0.48 12.14
CA ALA A 47 4.72 -1.56 12.88
C ALA A 47 3.83 -2.81 13.05
N SER A 48 2.49 -2.64 13.00
CA SER A 48 1.54 -3.77 13.05
C SER A 48 1.63 -4.68 11.83
N PHE A 49 2.19 -4.21 10.71
CA PHE A 49 2.32 -4.99 9.47
C PHE A 49 3.57 -5.88 9.45
N GLY A 50 4.38 -5.86 10.51
CA GLY A 50 5.56 -6.71 10.65
C GLY A 50 6.60 -6.46 9.55
N ASP A 51 6.98 -7.53 8.84
CA ASP A 51 8.02 -7.50 7.80
C ASP A 51 7.49 -7.12 6.40
N LEU A 52 6.40 -6.36 6.33
CA LEU A 52 5.85 -5.87 5.07
C LEU A 52 6.88 -4.98 4.35
N GLU A 53 7.11 -5.27 3.08
CA GLU A 53 8.05 -4.52 2.24
C GLU A 53 7.30 -3.79 1.12
N GLY A 54 7.64 -2.51 0.90
CA GLY A 54 7.15 -1.73 -0.23
C GLY A 54 8.10 -1.80 -1.43
N TYR A 55 7.54 -1.72 -2.63
CA TYR A 55 8.30 -1.66 -3.88
C TYR A 55 7.81 -0.49 -4.73
N VAL A 56 8.70 0.02 -5.59
CA VAL A 56 8.31 1.00 -6.61
C VAL A 56 7.73 0.30 -7.83
N ALA A 57 6.87 0.99 -8.57
CA ALA A 57 6.34 0.50 -9.82
C ALA A 57 7.47 0.45 -10.88
N PRO A 58 7.41 -0.48 -11.84
CA PRO A 58 8.33 -0.45 -12.97
C PRO A 58 8.27 0.89 -13.69
N GLY A 59 9.46 1.42 -14.00
CA GLY A 59 9.59 2.72 -14.65
C GLY A 59 9.56 3.93 -13.69
N ASP A 60 9.33 3.71 -12.39
CA ASP A 60 9.61 4.74 -11.39
C ASP A 60 11.11 4.83 -11.12
N SER A 61 11.68 6.02 -11.30
CA SER A 61 13.10 6.31 -11.11
C SER A 61 13.47 6.74 -9.70
N GLU A 62 12.49 7.09 -8.85
CA GLU A 62 12.75 7.54 -7.49
C GLU A 62 12.90 6.36 -6.54
N ALA A 63 13.98 6.33 -5.76
CA ALA A 63 14.17 5.30 -4.75
C ALA A 63 13.10 5.39 -3.65
N LEU A 64 12.63 4.23 -3.18
CA LEU A 64 11.75 4.12 -2.01
C LEU A 64 12.60 3.92 -0.75
N PRO A 65 12.47 4.78 0.28
CA PRO A 65 13.19 4.57 1.53
C PRO A 65 12.80 3.25 2.20
N THR A 66 13.76 2.62 2.89
CA THR A 66 13.50 1.39 3.66
C THR A 66 12.41 1.62 4.71
N GLY A 67 11.44 0.72 4.77
CA GLY A 67 10.31 0.81 5.71
C GLY A 67 9.19 1.74 5.24
N PHE A 68 9.15 2.11 3.96
CA PHE A 68 8.07 2.88 3.35
C PHE A 68 7.34 2.09 2.27
N LEU A 69 6.09 2.50 2.00
CA LEU A 69 5.27 2.09 0.86
C LEU A 69 5.06 3.31 -0.04
N ARG A 70 5.09 3.11 -1.36
CA ARG A 70 4.70 4.14 -2.32
C ARG A 70 3.30 3.87 -2.85
N ILE A 71 2.41 4.84 -2.68
CA ILE A 71 1.04 4.84 -3.20
C ILE A 71 1.01 5.73 -4.44
N TYR A 72 0.70 5.15 -5.60
CA TYR A 72 0.40 5.90 -6.81
C TYR A 72 -1.09 6.13 -6.87
N SER A 73 -1.54 7.38 -6.94
CA SER A 73 -2.97 7.70 -6.88
C SER A 73 -3.41 8.63 -8.00
N THR A 74 -4.69 8.52 -8.34
CA THR A 74 -5.41 9.48 -9.18
C THR A 74 -6.82 9.66 -8.63
N LYS A 75 -7.37 10.87 -8.77
CA LYS A 75 -8.79 11.13 -8.52
C LYS A 75 -9.69 10.60 -9.64
N ASP A 76 -9.12 10.28 -10.80
CA ASP A 76 -9.88 9.75 -11.93
C ASP A 76 -9.13 8.61 -12.60
N ILE A 77 -9.62 7.39 -12.42
CA ILE A 77 -9.07 6.19 -13.07
C ILE A 77 -9.05 6.27 -14.62
N GLN A 78 -9.79 7.21 -15.23
CA GLN A 78 -9.72 7.50 -16.67
C GLN A 78 -8.53 8.39 -17.03
N SER A 79 -8.06 9.20 -16.08
CA SER A 79 -7.02 10.20 -16.28
C SER A 79 -5.78 9.84 -15.46
N VAL A 80 -5.14 8.72 -15.78
CA VAL A 80 -3.92 8.22 -15.11
C VAL A 80 -2.60 8.74 -15.69
N ALA A 81 -2.67 9.71 -16.62
CA ALA A 81 -1.50 10.26 -17.29
C ALA A 81 -0.49 10.86 -16.30
N GLY A 82 0.79 10.55 -16.45
CA GLY A 82 1.86 11.02 -15.54
C GLY A 82 2.18 10.09 -14.38
N LEU A 83 1.41 9.02 -14.16
CA LEU A 83 1.84 7.88 -13.34
C LEU A 83 2.78 6.98 -14.14
N PRO A 84 3.59 6.10 -13.50
CA PRO A 84 4.41 5.12 -14.22
C PRO A 84 3.58 4.28 -15.19
N GLU A 85 4.11 3.94 -16.38
CA GLU A 85 3.38 3.22 -17.43
C GLU A 85 2.76 1.90 -16.92
N ALA A 86 3.48 1.19 -16.05
CA ALA A 86 2.97 0.00 -15.39
C ALA A 86 1.68 0.30 -14.62
N VAL A 87 1.65 1.37 -13.80
CA VAL A 87 0.46 1.78 -13.03
C VAL A 87 -0.70 2.14 -13.94
N GLN A 88 -0.44 2.86 -15.04
CA GLN A 88 -1.49 3.20 -16.01
C GLN A 88 -2.12 1.94 -16.62
N ALA A 89 -1.28 0.95 -16.97
CA ALA A 89 -1.76 -0.30 -17.53
C ALA A 89 -2.49 -1.17 -16.48
N GLN A 90 -2.06 -1.15 -15.21
CA GLN A 90 -2.80 -1.78 -14.11
C GLN A 90 -4.19 -1.15 -13.94
N ALA A 91 -4.29 0.18 -13.98
CA ALA A 91 -5.58 0.87 -13.88
C ALA A 91 -6.54 0.45 -15.01
N ALA A 92 -6.04 0.28 -16.24
CA ALA A 92 -6.83 -0.20 -17.37
C ALA A 92 -7.39 -1.62 -17.15
N LEU A 93 -6.62 -2.52 -16.51
CA LEU A 93 -7.08 -3.86 -16.15
C LEU A 93 -8.14 -3.80 -15.05
N VAL A 94 -7.88 -3.05 -13.97
CA VAL A 94 -8.78 -2.92 -12.82
C VAL A 94 -10.12 -2.32 -13.22
N ARG A 95 -10.15 -1.38 -14.16
CA ARG A 95 -11.40 -0.83 -14.72
C ARG A 95 -12.33 -1.89 -15.31
N LYS A 96 -11.77 -2.92 -15.95
CA LYS A 96 -12.59 -4.01 -16.51
C LYS A 96 -13.28 -4.84 -15.43
N LEU A 97 -12.77 -4.79 -14.19
CA LEU A 97 -13.34 -5.47 -13.03
C LEU A 97 -14.47 -4.66 -12.36
N ASP A 98 -14.77 -3.45 -12.84
CA ASP A 98 -15.85 -2.60 -12.31
C ASP A 98 -17.22 -3.30 -12.22
N PRO A 99 -17.63 -4.16 -13.18
CA PRO A 99 -18.91 -4.85 -13.12
C PRO A 99 -19.00 -5.98 -12.08
N LEU A 100 -17.90 -6.35 -11.41
CA LEU A 100 -17.94 -7.41 -10.41
C LEU A 100 -18.75 -6.98 -9.20
N SER A 101 -19.82 -7.73 -8.91
CA SER A 101 -20.53 -7.63 -7.64
C SER A 101 -19.70 -8.30 -6.57
N LEU A 102 -19.34 -7.55 -5.53
CA LEU A 102 -18.54 -8.03 -4.43
C LEU A 102 -19.40 -8.12 -3.17
N GLN A 103 -19.09 -9.09 -2.32
CA GLN A 103 -19.58 -9.14 -0.94
C GLN A 103 -18.54 -8.55 0.02
N SER A 104 -18.97 -8.12 1.21
CA SER A 104 -18.04 -7.71 2.27
C SER A 104 -17.05 -8.83 2.61
N GLY A 105 -15.76 -8.51 2.71
CA GLY A 105 -14.68 -9.45 3.05
C GLY A 105 -13.73 -9.75 1.89
N ILE A 106 -12.95 -10.83 2.04
CA ILE A 106 -12.01 -11.32 1.02
C ILE A 106 -12.69 -12.42 0.20
N GLN A 107 -12.68 -12.29 -1.13
CA GLN A 107 -13.22 -13.27 -2.07
C GLN A 107 -12.20 -13.57 -3.16
N ASP A 108 -12.12 -14.82 -3.59
CA ASP A 108 -11.43 -15.16 -4.83
C ASP A 108 -12.30 -14.73 -6.01
N ALA A 109 -11.86 -13.70 -6.73
CA ALA A 109 -12.54 -13.14 -7.89
C ALA A 109 -11.94 -13.63 -9.21
N THR A 110 -11.03 -14.61 -9.18
CA THR A 110 -10.24 -15.02 -10.34
C THR A 110 -11.13 -15.46 -11.50
N ASP A 111 -12.07 -16.38 -11.28
CA ASP A 111 -12.90 -16.91 -12.37
C ASP A 111 -13.85 -15.83 -12.93
N ALA A 112 -14.38 -14.96 -12.08
CA ALA A 112 -15.24 -13.87 -12.50
C ALA A 112 -14.46 -12.80 -13.28
N ALA A 113 -13.22 -12.50 -12.88
CA ALA A 113 -12.32 -11.61 -13.63
C ALA A 113 -11.97 -12.19 -15.01
N VAL A 114 -11.74 -13.51 -15.10
CA VAL A 114 -11.46 -14.20 -16.36
C VAL A 114 -12.65 -14.08 -17.32
N GLN A 115 -13.89 -14.17 -16.83
CA GLN A 115 -15.10 -13.94 -17.64
C GLN A 115 -15.18 -12.51 -18.20
N LEU A 116 -14.56 -11.54 -17.52
CA LEU A 116 -14.41 -10.15 -17.96
C LEU A 116 -13.14 -9.92 -18.81
N GLY A 117 -12.43 -10.99 -19.18
CA GLY A 117 -11.23 -10.93 -20.02
C GLY A 117 -9.99 -10.39 -19.30
N VAL A 118 -9.92 -10.58 -17.98
CA VAL A 118 -8.77 -10.19 -17.15
C VAL A 118 -8.24 -11.41 -16.40
N THR A 119 -6.97 -11.74 -16.58
CA THR A 119 -6.31 -12.84 -15.90
C THR A 119 -5.22 -12.35 -14.94
N PRO A 120 -4.84 -13.12 -13.90
CA PRO A 120 -3.71 -12.76 -13.04
C PRO A 120 -2.41 -12.49 -13.83
N SER A 121 -2.21 -13.20 -14.95
CA SER A 121 -1.03 -13.02 -15.79
C SER A 121 -1.00 -11.72 -16.58
N ASP A 122 -2.16 -11.08 -16.80
CA ASP A 122 -2.21 -9.75 -17.41
C ASP A 122 -1.57 -8.73 -16.49
N PHE A 123 -1.86 -8.80 -15.18
CA PHE A 123 -1.22 -7.96 -14.15
C PHE A 123 0.28 -8.21 -14.06
N ASP A 124 0.74 -9.47 -14.08
CA ASP A 124 2.18 -9.78 -14.03
C ASP A 124 2.94 -9.19 -15.22
N ARG A 125 2.34 -9.23 -16.41
CA ARG A 125 2.96 -8.72 -17.64
C ARG A 125 3.24 -7.21 -17.54
N VAL A 126 2.31 -6.45 -16.98
CA VAL A 126 2.49 -5.00 -16.77
C VAL A 126 3.27 -4.65 -15.52
N ALA A 127 3.26 -5.50 -14.49
CA ALA A 127 3.97 -5.28 -13.24
C ALA A 127 5.46 -5.63 -13.27
N TYR A 128 5.92 -6.52 -14.16
CA TYR A 128 7.29 -7.05 -14.04
C TYR A 128 8.08 -7.15 -15.35
N SER A 129 7.52 -6.74 -16.50
CA SER A 129 8.08 -6.64 -17.88
C SER A 129 8.96 -7.78 -18.43
N SER A 130 9.33 -8.76 -17.61
CA SER A 130 10.02 -10.00 -17.93
C SER A 130 9.91 -10.90 -16.70
N ALA A 131 8.90 -11.78 -16.68
CA ALA A 131 8.79 -12.82 -15.67
C ALA A 131 9.90 -13.88 -15.88
N GLY A 132 11.15 -13.54 -15.64
CA GLY A 132 12.21 -14.53 -15.46
C GLY A 132 11.98 -15.26 -14.14
N LYS A 133 11.81 -16.59 -14.16
CA LYS A 133 11.69 -17.55 -13.03
C LYS A 133 10.81 -17.18 -11.81
N ARG A 134 10.22 -15.99 -11.75
CA ARG A 134 9.34 -15.53 -10.67
C ARG A 134 8.01 -16.25 -10.80
N ALA A 135 7.47 -16.57 -9.64
CA ALA A 135 6.26 -17.35 -9.54
C ALA A 135 5.08 -16.47 -10.00
N LYS A 136 4.49 -16.82 -11.15
CA LYS A 136 3.35 -16.09 -11.73
C LYS A 136 2.18 -16.07 -10.75
N SER A 137 1.50 -14.93 -10.71
CA SER A 137 0.24 -14.74 -9.99
C SER A 137 -0.79 -15.73 -10.51
N ASN A 138 -1.59 -16.29 -9.60
CA ASN A 138 -2.64 -17.26 -9.90
C ASN A 138 -3.98 -16.91 -9.27
N ARG A 139 -4.05 -15.77 -8.55
CA ARG A 139 -5.25 -15.30 -7.86
C ARG A 139 -5.44 -13.80 -8.03
N ILE A 140 -6.69 -13.40 -8.24
CA ILE A 140 -7.17 -12.04 -8.05
C ILE A 140 -8.14 -12.10 -6.87
N LEU A 141 -7.73 -11.55 -5.73
CA LEU A 141 -8.58 -11.46 -4.56
C LEU A 141 -9.29 -10.11 -4.56
N ALA A 142 -10.62 -10.12 -4.52
CA ALA A 142 -11.40 -8.94 -4.23
C ALA A 142 -11.50 -8.75 -2.71
N VAL A 143 -11.21 -7.55 -2.24
CA VAL A 143 -11.22 -7.19 -0.83
C VAL A 143 -12.13 -5.99 -0.66
N GLU A 144 -13.33 -6.21 -0.14
CA GLU A 144 -14.30 -5.15 0.11
C GLU A 144 -14.35 -4.82 1.61
N GLY A 145 -14.19 -3.53 1.91
CA GLY A 145 -14.29 -3.02 3.28
C GLY A 145 -15.68 -2.52 3.63
N LYS A 146 -15.91 -2.23 4.92
CA LYS A 146 -17.21 -1.83 5.48
C LYS A 146 -17.84 -0.56 4.86
N ASN A 147 -17.03 0.28 4.21
CA ASN A 147 -17.46 1.56 3.65
C ASN A 147 -17.71 1.50 2.12
N GLY A 148 -17.80 0.30 1.52
CA GLY A 148 -17.96 0.13 0.07
C GLY A 148 -16.69 0.41 -0.75
N SER A 149 -15.56 0.66 -0.09
CA SER A 149 -14.26 0.74 -0.77
C SER A 149 -13.78 -0.67 -1.12
N ARG A 150 -13.65 -0.91 -2.42
CA ARG A 150 -13.18 -2.18 -2.97
C ARG A 150 -11.71 -2.07 -3.32
N ALA A 151 -10.98 -3.15 -3.11
CA ALA A 151 -9.65 -3.32 -3.61
C ALA A 151 -9.49 -4.66 -4.30
N PHE A 152 -8.56 -4.75 -5.24
CA PHE A 152 -8.12 -6.01 -5.80
C PHE A 152 -6.67 -6.26 -5.39
N PHE A 153 -6.39 -7.46 -4.90
CA PHE A 153 -5.06 -7.92 -4.57
C PHE A 153 -4.66 -9.03 -5.54
N VAL A 154 -3.62 -8.80 -6.33
CA VAL A 154 -3.15 -9.78 -7.32
C VAL A 154 -1.84 -10.38 -6.84
N ALA A 155 -1.83 -11.69 -6.67
CA ALA A 155 -0.69 -12.41 -6.13
C ALA A 155 -0.70 -13.89 -6.56
N ARG A 156 0.39 -14.57 -6.20
CA ARG A 156 0.45 -16.03 -6.23
C ARG A 156 0.15 -16.59 -4.85
N ILE A 157 -0.88 -17.41 -4.71
CA ILE A 157 -1.19 -18.16 -3.49
C ILE A 157 -0.98 -19.65 -3.78
N ALA A 158 -0.07 -20.29 -3.05
CA ALA A 158 0.21 -21.70 -3.21
C ALA A 158 -0.87 -22.54 -2.53
N ALA A 159 -1.32 -23.63 -3.17
CA ALA A 159 -2.42 -24.44 -2.65
C ALA A 159 -2.06 -25.16 -1.33
N ASP A 160 -0.78 -25.47 -1.14
CA ASP A 160 -0.20 -26.08 0.05
C ASP A 160 0.15 -25.06 1.14
N GLN A 161 0.19 -23.77 0.81
CA GLN A 161 0.46 -22.67 1.76
C GLN A 161 -0.49 -21.50 1.47
N PRO A 162 -1.80 -21.67 1.73
CA PRO A 162 -2.80 -20.66 1.42
C PRO A 162 -2.59 -19.35 2.20
N ASP A 163 -1.95 -19.42 3.37
CA ASP A 163 -1.62 -18.25 4.21
C ASP A 163 -0.17 -17.79 4.07
N GLY A 164 0.60 -18.36 3.13
CA GLY A 164 1.99 -18.01 2.91
C GLY A 164 2.15 -16.54 2.51
N ALA A 165 3.20 -15.89 3.03
CA ALA A 165 3.50 -14.50 2.68
C ALA A 165 3.95 -14.39 1.22
N VAL A 166 3.26 -13.58 0.42
CA VAL A 166 3.44 -13.49 -1.03
C VAL A 166 3.56 -12.03 -1.48
N PRO A 167 4.36 -11.73 -2.52
CA PRO A 167 4.33 -10.42 -3.14
C PRO A 167 3.02 -10.23 -3.92
N GLY A 168 2.59 -8.98 -4.04
CA GLY A 168 1.41 -8.63 -4.80
C GLY A 168 1.21 -7.14 -4.93
N ILE A 169 0.11 -6.76 -5.57
CA ILE A 169 -0.23 -5.35 -5.79
C ILE A 169 -1.64 -5.13 -5.26
N PHE A 170 -1.79 -4.12 -4.39
CA PHE A 170 -3.10 -3.62 -4.01
C PHE A 170 -3.57 -2.57 -5.00
N HIS A 171 -4.78 -2.75 -5.51
CA HIS A 171 -5.48 -1.81 -6.37
C HIS A 171 -6.73 -1.31 -5.67
N CYS A 172 -6.66 -0.13 -5.05
CA CYS A 172 -7.82 0.48 -4.38
C CYS A 172 -8.68 1.21 -5.41
N VAL A 173 -10.00 1.02 -5.31
CA VAL A 173 -10.99 1.72 -6.15
C VAL A 173 -12.08 2.26 -5.24
N GLU A 174 -12.18 3.59 -5.14
CA GLU A 174 -13.20 4.25 -4.32
C GLU A 174 -14.29 4.82 -5.20
N GLN A 175 -15.54 4.38 -4.97
CA GLN A 175 -16.73 4.85 -5.69
C GLN A 175 -17.51 5.93 -4.93
N ALA A 176 -16.87 6.63 -3.99
CA ALA A 176 -17.58 7.53 -3.08
C ALA A 176 -18.05 8.84 -3.73
N GLN A 177 -17.36 9.32 -4.77
CA GLN A 177 -17.70 10.50 -5.58
C GLN A 177 -17.13 10.34 -6.99
N LEU A 178 -17.81 10.86 -8.01
CA LEU A 178 -17.25 10.96 -9.36
C LEU A 178 -16.24 12.12 -9.41
N PRO A 179 -15.06 11.94 -10.05
CA PRO A 179 -14.58 10.71 -10.68
C PRO A 179 -14.01 9.66 -9.69
N VAL A 180 -14.00 8.39 -10.12
CA VAL A 180 -13.56 7.23 -9.32
C VAL A 180 -12.07 7.35 -8.98
N ALA A 181 -11.77 7.45 -7.70
CA ALA A 181 -10.38 7.47 -7.23
C ALA A 181 -9.77 6.07 -7.34
N TYR A 182 -8.53 6.03 -7.82
CA TYR A 182 -7.74 4.81 -7.97
C TYR A 182 -6.40 4.98 -7.29
N SER A 183 -5.93 3.92 -6.63
CA SER A 183 -4.53 3.82 -6.26
C SER A 183 -3.95 2.43 -6.46
N ALA A 184 -2.64 2.38 -6.67
CA ALA A 184 -1.86 1.16 -6.75
C ALA A 184 -0.70 1.21 -5.75
N THR A 185 -0.45 0.08 -5.07
CA THR A 185 0.69 -0.07 -4.17
C THR A 185 1.31 -1.45 -4.36
N TYR A 186 2.62 -1.48 -4.66
CA TYR A 186 3.38 -2.70 -4.90
C TYR A 186 4.03 -3.17 -3.61
N LEU A 187 3.81 -4.43 -3.26
CA LEU A 187 4.11 -4.96 -1.93
C LEU A 187 4.80 -6.32 -2.02
N GLY A 188 5.66 -6.59 -1.04
CA GLY A 188 6.27 -7.89 -0.80
C GLY A 188 5.86 -8.46 0.55
N LYS A 189 5.88 -9.80 0.64
CA LYS A 189 5.67 -10.57 1.87
C LYS A 189 4.34 -10.23 2.58
N ILE A 190 3.21 -10.44 1.90
CA ILE A 190 1.88 -10.29 2.50
C ILE A 190 1.24 -11.65 2.74
N ALA A 191 0.84 -11.92 3.98
CA ALA A 191 -0.04 -13.03 4.28
C ALA A 191 -1.50 -12.65 3.91
N PRO A 192 -2.27 -13.52 3.23
CA PRO A 192 -3.67 -13.23 2.90
C PRO A 192 -4.55 -12.82 4.09
N SER A 193 -4.24 -13.28 5.30
CA SER A 193 -4.94 -12.91 6.54
C SER A 193 -4.82 -11.42 6.91
N THR A 194 -3.77 -10.71 6.48
CA THR A 194 -3.56 -9.27 6.80
C THR A 194 -4.11 -8.33 5.73
N LEU A 195 -4.68 -8.86 4.63
CA LEU A 195 -5.12 -8.07 3.48
C LEU A 195 -6.18 -7.01 3.84
N ILE A 196 -7.11 -7.32 4.75
CA ILE A 196 -8.14 -6.34 5.16
C ILE A 196 -7.49 -5.16 5.89
N GLU A 197 -6.61 -5.42 6.85
CA GLU A 197 -5.94 -4.39 7.65
C GLU A 197 -5.06 -3.50 6.77
N ILE A 198 -4.25 -4.11 5.89
CA ILE A 198 -3.39 -3.40 4.95
C ILE A 198 -4.22 -2.56 3.97
N LYS A 199 -5.32 -3.10 3.44
CA LYS A 199 -6.24 -2.35 2.57
C LYS A 199 -6.80 -1.14 3.30
N GLU A 200 -7.24 -1.29 4.54
CA GLU A 200 -7.81 -0.17 5.30
C GLU A 200 -6.81 0.96 5.49
N GLU A 201 -5.53 0.66 5.75
CA GLU A 201 -4.49 1.69 5.82
C GLU A 201 -4.21 2.31 4.44
N ILE A 202 -3.95 1.50 3.40
CA ILE A 202 -3.51 1.99 2.09
C ILE A 202 -4.62 2.72 1.35
N CYS A 203 -5.85 2.19 1.37
CA CYS A 203 -6.95 2.74 0.60
C CYS A 203 -7.62 3.95 1.26
N GLN A 204 -7.36 4.23 2.55
CA GLN A 204 -7.94 5.41 3.24
C GLN A 204 -7.04 6.64 3.26
N LYS A 205 -5.72 6.47 3.07
CA LYS A 205 -4.74 7.57 3.09
C LYS A 205 -4.79 8.53 1.89
N PRO A 206 -5.18 8.14 0.66
CA PRO A 206 -5.19 9.04 -0.51
C PRO A 206 -6.20 10.21 -0.47
N LYS A 207 -6.76 10.57 0.68
CA LYS A 207 -7.65 11.73 0.85
C LYS A 207 -6.86 13.03 0.69
N MET A 208 -6.54 13.39 -0.54
CA MET A 208 -6.03 14.70 -0.95
C MET A 208 -7.17 15.66 -1.30
#